data_AF-A0A8S1SSU9-F1
#
_entry.id   AF-A0A8S1SSU9-F1
#
_cell.length_a   1.000
_cell.length_b   1.000
_cell.length_c   1.000
_cell.angle_alpha   90.00
_cell.angle_beta   90.00
_cell.angle_gamma   90.00
#
_symmetry.space_group_name_H-M   'P 1'
#
loop_
_entity.id
_entity.type
_entity.pdbx_description
1 polymer ?
#
loop_
_entity_poly.entity_id
_entity_poly.type
_entity_poly.pdbx_seq_one_letter_code
_entity_poly.pdbx_strand_id
1 'polypeptide(L)'
;MNNNDIIYQQQQEQRERKPSILEQLCSCLYFFQKKNVRANERYQLGIDTPKSHARKLCVLDLDETLVHSQFKADNGYDFLLDIIVQSQLFKVFVTVRPGVETFIESLSEYFDIVLWTASLKEYADPVIDIIDPQRRIQTRLYRESCTPIRGGLTKNLNKLGRNLKEVLIIDNSQMSFLFQPENGFLIKDFIQDKNDKELDMLLPFLIWLSQQPDVRPVSKLYQQFMLNNQHSRKNWKKQILSQSMVLNQDNIQKQFEIPRTHTMNHQDFEEIELRQEAGLNSPHVELKIQDQTDDEESKETFEISSNC
;
A
#
# COMPACT_ATOMS: atom_id res chain seq x y z
N MET A 1 -41.99 1.42 34.83
CA MET A 1 -41.21 0.56 33.91
C MET A 1 -39.83 0.38 34.54
N ASN A 2 -39.36 -0.85 34.69
CA ASN A 2 -38.12 -1.15 35.41
C ASN A 2 -36.92 -0.75 34.53
N ASN A 3 -35.80 -0.29 35.10
CA ASN A 3 -34.62 0.17 34.33
C ASN A 3 -34.06 -0.90 33.37
N ASN A 4 -34.34 -2.18 33.65
CA ASN A 4 -33.96 -3.30 32.78
C ASN A 4 -34.83 -3.42 31.52
N ASP A 5 -36.07 -2.92 31.55
CA ASP A 5 -37.00 -2.98 30.40
C ASP A 5 -36.67 -1.91 29.35
N ILE A 6 -36.17 -0.75 29.78
CA ILE A 6 -35.70 0.34 28.90
C ILE A 6 -34.40 -0.09 28.19
N ILE A 7 -33.50 -0.76 28.90
CA ILE A 7 -32.26 -1.31 28.31
C ILE A 7 -32.59 -2.42 27.30
N TYR A 8 -33.56 -3.28 27.59
CA TYR A 8 -34.00 -4.31 26.65
C TYR A 8 -34.69 -3.74 25.41
N GLN A 9 -35.50 -2.69 25.54
CA GLN A 9 -36.12 -2.01 24.39
C GLN A 9 -35.09 -1.23 23.55
N GLN A 10 -34.12 -0.57 24.17
CA GLN A 10 -33.02 0.09 23.46
C GLN A 10 -32.09 -0.91 22.75
N GLN A 11 -31.89 -2.12 23.31
CA GLN A 11 -31.14 -3.20 22.66
C GLN A 11 -31.93 -3.89 21.53
N GLN A 12 -33.26 -3.93 21.60
CA GLN A 12 -34.12 -4.44 20.53
C GLN A 12 -34.22 -3.44 19.37
N GLU A 13 -34.34 -2.13 19.64
CA GLU A 13 -34.33 -1.08 18.62
C GLU A 13 -32.97 -0.97 17.88
N GLN A 14 -31.85 -1.28 18.56
CA GLN A 14 -30.54 -1.40 17.91
C GLN A 14 -30.40 -2.68 17.06
N ARG A 15 -31.18 -3.74 17.32
CA ARG A 15 -31.17 -4.96 16.50
C ARG A 15 -32.04 -4.86 15.25
N GLU A 16 -33.01 -3.93 15.22
CA GLU A 16 -33.92 -3.73 14.07
C GLU A 16 -33.56 -2.54 13.17
N ARG A 17 -32.60 -1.70 13.56
CA ARG A 17 -32.06 -0.67 12.66
C ARG A 17 -31.23 -1.31 11.55
N LYS A 18 -31.72 -1.21 10.30
CA LYS A 18 -30.86 -1.34 9.12
C LYS A 18 -29.78 -0.25 9.24
N PRO A 19 -28.49 -0.61 9.29
CA PRO A 19 -27.44 0.39 9.39
C PRO A 19 -27.44 1.22 8.12
N SER A 20 -27.13 2.48 8.32
CA SER A 20 -26.88 3.41 7.24
C SER A 20 -25.73 2.89 6.37
N ILE A 21 -25.73 3.23 5.08
CA ILE A 21 -24.62 2.86 4.18
C ILE A 21 -23.29 3.46 4.69
N LEU A 22 -23.37 4.53 5.49
CA LEU A 22 -22.29 5.12 6.28
C LEU A 22 -21.62 4.13 7.25
N GLU A 23 -22.43 3.34 7.96
CA GLU A 23 -21.97 2.27 8.87
C GLU A 23 -21.46 1.05 8.10
N GLN A 24 -21.89 0.85 6.86
CA GLN A 24 -21.36 -0.22 5.99
C GLN A 24 -19.96 0.10 5.45
N LEU A 25 -19.65 1.39 5.27
CA LEU A 25 -18.34 1.87 4.86
C LEU A 25 -17.38 1.96 6.06
N CYS A 26 -17.81 2.55 7.19
CA CYS A 26 -16.96 2.84 8.36
C CYS A 26 -16.97 1.82 9.51
N SER A 27 -17.85 0.80 9.55
CA SER A 27 -17.83 -0.19 10.63
C SER A 27 -17.15 -1.49 10.22
N CYS A 28 -16.12 -1.89 10.98
CA CYS A 28 -15.51 -3.21 10.96
C CYS A 28 -16.48 -4.40 11.22
N LEU A 29 -17.79 -4.17 11.41
CA LEU A 29 -18.75 -5.18 11.83
C LEU A 29 -19.87 -5.54 10.84
N TYR A 30 -20.01 -4.90 9.67
CA TYR A 30 -21.22 -5.12 8.85
C TYR A 30 -21.16 -6.17 7.72
N PHE A 31 -20.08 -6.95 7.60
CA PHE A 31 -20.00 -8.00 6.56
C PHE A 31 -20.60 -9.37 6.96
N PHE A 32 -21.41 -9.45 8.03
CA PHE A 32 -22.04 -10.70 8.47
C PHE A 32 -23.46 -10.95 7.94
N GLN A 33 -24.01 -10.12 7.05
CA GLN A 33 -25.29 -10.44 6.40
C GLN A 33 -25.16 -10.47 4.87
N LYS A 34 -25.30 -11.71 4.35
CA LYS A 34 -25.37 -12.14 2.95
C LYS A 34 -24.05 -12.43 2.24
N LYS A 35 -23.47 -13.58 2.61
CA LYS A 35 -23.19 -14.64 1.63
C LYS A 35 -23.19 -15.99 2.35
N ASN A 36 -24.27 -16.77 2.17
CA ASN A 36 -24.20 -18.23 2.25
C ASN A 36 -23.35 -18.71 1.06
N VAL A 37 -22.05 -18.44 1.11
CA VAL A 37 -21.10 -19.16 0.29
C VAL A 37 -20.65 -20.31 1.18
N ARG A 38 -21.07 -21.52 0.83
CA ARG A 38 -20.34 -22.72 1.25
C ARG A 38 -18.91 -22.53 0.74
N ALA A 39 -18.05 -21.96 1.57
CA ALA A 39 -16.64 -21.85 1.28
C ALA A 39 -16.07 -23.25 1.41
N ASN A 40 -15.95 -23.92 0.26
CA ASN A 40 -14.94 -24.96 0.11
C ASN A 40 -13.63 -24.38 0.64
N GLU A 41 -13.12 -24.96 1.72
CA GLU A 41 -11.76 -24.79 2.21
C GLU A 41 -10.78 -25.35 1.18
N ARG A 42 -10.66 -24.67 0.04
CA ARG A 42 -9.48 -24.78 -0.80
C ARG A 42 -8.58 -23.63 -0.38
N TYR A 43 -7.57 -23.98 0.42
CA TYR A 43 -6.41 -23.16 0.74
C TYR A 43 -6.16 -22.11 -0.35
N GLN A 44 -6.46 -20.84 -0.05
CA GLN A 44 -6.07 -19.74 -0.91
C GLN A 44 -4.55 -19.81 -1.03
N LEU A 45 -4.08 -20.07 -2.25
CA LEU A 45 -2.71 -19.88 -2.69
C LEU A 45 -2.17 -18.60 -2.05
N GLY A 46 -1.00 -18.68 -1.41
CA GLY A 46 -0.40 -17.57 -0.67
C GLY A 46 -0.44 -16.28 -1.49
N ILE A 47 -0.86 -15.18 -0.86
CA ILE A 47 -0.81 -13.85 -1.46
C ILE A 47 0.62 -13.63 -1.92
N ASP A 48 0.80 -13.37 -3.20
CA ASP A 48 2.13 -13.09 -3.74
C ASP A 48 2.56 -11.72 -3.20
N THR A 49 3.50 -11.74 -2.27
CA THR A 49 4.15 -10.54 -1.76
C THR A 49 5.44 -10.30 -2.53
N PRO A 50 5.95 -9.06 -2.61
CA PRO A 50 7.23 -8.81 -3.27
C PRO A 50 8.31 -9.69 -2.66
N LYS A 51 8.81 -10.68 -3.41
CA LYS A 51 9.84 -11.61 -2.93
C LYS A 51 11.23 -11.06 -3.22
N SER A 52 11.45 -9.77 -2.94
CA SER A 52 12.83 -9.30 -2.80
C SER A 52 13.36 -10.03 -1.56
N HIS A 53 14.00 -11.18 -1.76
CA HIS A 53 14.57 -11.99 -0.67
C HIS A 53 15.68 -11.23 0.10
N ALA A 54 15.93 -9.97 -0.25
CA ALA A 54 16.88 -9.07 0.38
C ALA A 54 16.30 -8.27 1.56
N ARG A 55 14.98 -8.03 1.60
CA ARG A 55 14.36 -7.18 2.63
C ARG A 55 13.28 -7.91 3.42
N LYS A 56 13.05 -7.43 4.65
CA LYS A 56 11.92 -7.83 5.48
C LYS A 56 10.63 -7.19 4.96
N LEU A 57 9.48 -7.73 5.34
CA LEU A 57 8.16 -7.24 4.95
C LEU A 57 7.54 -6.39 6.06
N CYS A 58 7.13 -5.17 5.74
CA CYS A 58 6.30 -4.34 6.59
C CYS A 58 4.87 -4.26 6.04
N VAL A 59 3.90 -4.70 6.84
CA VAL A 59 2.48 -4.52 6.55
C VAL A 59 2.02 -3.23 7.21
N LEU A 60 1.49 -2.28 6.44
CA LEU A 60 0.94 -1.02 6.92
C LEU A 60 -0.58 -1.03 6.81
N ASP A 61 -1.25 -0.63 7.89
CA ASP A 61 -2.66 -0.25 7.84
C ASP A 61 -2.87 1.17 7.29
N LEU A 62 -4.11 1.52 6.95
CA LEU A 62 -4.47 2.80 6.35
C LEU A 62 -5.15 3.75 7.33
N ASP A 63 -6.38 3.40 7.74
CA ASP A 63 -7.27 4.25 8.51
C ASP A 63 -6.82 4.33 9.97
N GLU A 64 -6.85 5.52 10.56
CA GLU A 64 -6.28 5.84 11.89
C GLU A 64 -4.77 5.53 12.05
N THR A 65 -4.10 5.09 10.97
CA THR A 65 -2.67 4.78 10.94
C THR A 65 -1.90 5.78 10.07
N LEU A 66 -2.24 5.89 8.79
CA LEU A 66 -1.64 6.83 7.81
C LEU A 66 -2.57 8.01 7.51
N VAL A 67 -3.88 7.81 7.56
CA VAL A 67 -4.87 8.86 7.34
C VAL A 67 -6.01 8.73 8.35
N HIS A 68 -6.81 9.78 8.46
CA HIS A 68 -8.11 9.73 9.11
C HIS A 68 -9.16 10.21 8.13
N SER A 69 -10.27 9.49 8.01
CA SER A 69 -11.32 9.75 7.04
C SER A 69 -12.69 9.85 7.68
N GLN A 70 -13.50 10.76 7.16
CA GLN A 70 -14.85 10.99 7.65
C GLN A 70 -15.80 11.44 6.54
N PHE A 71 -17.10 11.30 6.77
CA PHE A 71 -18.13 11.65 5.79
C PHE A 71 -18.76 13.04 6.02
N LYS A 72 -18.42 13.69 7.13
CA LYS A 72 -18.89 15.04 7.44
C LYS A 72 -17.77 16.01 7.14
N ALA A 73 -18.11 17.09 6.44
CA ALA A 73 -17.18 18.18 6.20
C ALA A 73 -16.78 18.79 7.54
N ASP A 74 -15.48 19.04 7.69
CA ASP A 74 -14.92 19.94 8.69
C ASP A 74 -13.86 20.83 8.03
N ASN A 75 -13.15 21.64 8.80
CA ASN A 75 -12.10 22.50 8.27
C ASN A 75 -10.70 21.85 8.35
N GLY A 76 -10.59 20.57 8.74
CA GLY A 76 -9.32 19.89 9.07
C GLY A 76 -8.84 18.87 8.02
N TYR A 77 -9.63 18.60 6.99
CA TYR A 77 -9.27 17.69 5.91
C TYR A 77 -8.22 18.27 4.96
N ASP A 78 -7.42 17.40 4.35
CA ASP A 78 -6.40 17.76 3.36
C ASP A 78 -6.91 17.56 1.93
N PHE A 79 -7.74 16.53 1.69
CA PHE A 79 -8.40 16.35 0.40
C PHE A 79 -9.79 15.70 0.54
N LEU A 80 -10.60 15.87 -0.50
CA LEU A 80 -11.94 15.33 -0.63
C LEU A 80 -11.95 14.29 -1.75
N LEU A 81 -12.50 13.11 -1.47
CA LEU A 81 -12.73 12.06 -2.45
C LEU A 81 -14.23 11.87 -2.71
N ASP A 82 -14.56 11.69 -3.99
CA ASP A 82 -15.87 11.31 -4.47
C ASP A 82 -15.83 9.80 -4.79
N ILE A 83 -16.32 8.97 -3.86
CA ILE A 83 -16.27 7.50 -3.96
C ILE A 83 -17.64 6.97 -4.38
N ILE A 84 -17.67 6.11 -5.40
CA ILE A 84 -18.89 5.45 -5.83
C ILE A 84 -18.90 4.02 -5.30
N VAL A 85 -19.87 3.69 -4.44
CA VAL A 85 -20.09 2.33 -3.94
C VAL A 85 -21.53 1.93 -4.23
N GLN A 86 -21.72 0.81 -4.92
CA GLN A 86 -23.05 0.30 -5.30
C GLN A 86 -23.93 1.34 -6.01
N SER A 87 -23.33 2.11 -6.93
CA SER A 87 -23.99 3.21 -7.68
C SER A 87 -24.42 4.42 -6.84
N GLN A 88 -23.96 4.52 -5.59
CA GLN A 88 -24.18 5.70 -4.76
C GLN A 88 -22.86 6.46 -4.55
N LEU A 89 -22.93 7.79 -4.70
CA LEU A 89 -21.82 8.70 -4.48
C LEU A 89 -21.68 9.05 -3.00
N PHE A 90 -20.46 8.94 -2.47
CA PHE A 90 -20.07 9.30 -1.11
C PHE A 90 -18.94 10.33 -1.16
N LYS A 91 -19.10 11.40 -0.38
CA LYS A 91 -18.04 12.39 -0.14
C LYS A 91 -17.25 11.99 1.09
N VAL A 92 -15.95 11.75 0.92
CA VAL A 92 -15.03 11.35 1.98
C VAL A 92 -13.97 12.43 2.17
N PHE A 93 -13.94 13.02 3.35
CA PHE A 93 -12.99 14.04 3.77
C PHE A 93 -11.83 13.34 4.46
N VAL A 94 -10.63 13.47 3.89
CA VAL A 94 -9.44 12.73 4.34
C VAL A 94 -8.42 13.71 4.89
N THR A 95 -7.94 13.42 6.09
CA THR A 95 -6.81 14.09 6.73
C THR A 95 -5.61 13.16 6.71
N VAL A 96 -4.47 13.62 6.19
CA VAL A 96 -3.22 12.86 6.12
C VAL A 96 -2.47 13.01 7.44
N ARG A 97 -1.95 11.91 7.96
CA ARG A 97 -1.08 11.95 9.15
C ARG A 97 0.21 12.71 8.82
N PRO A 98 0.65 13.65 9.65
CA PRO A 98 1.90 14.36 9.41
C PRO A 98 3.08 13.40 9.17
N GLY A 99 3.82 13.62 8.08
CA GLY A 99 5.03 12.86 7.74
C GLY A 99 4.83 11.57 6.93
N VAL A 100 3.60 11.23 6.51
CA VAL A 100 3.29 9.97 5.78
C VAL A 100 4.17 9.75 4.55
N GLU A 101 4.30 10.73 3.66
CA GLU A 101 5.08 10.56 2.42
C GLU A 101 6.55 10.23 2.73
N THR A 102 7.18 11.03 3.60
CA THR A 102 8.56 10.81 4.03
C THR A 102 8.74 9.49 4.78
N PHE A 103 7.74 9.10 5.59
CA PHE A 103 7.74 7.82 6.30
C PHE A 103 7.72 6.64 5.32
N ILE A 104 6.80 6.64 4.35
CA ILE A 104 6.69 5.58 3.33
C ILE A 104 7.97 5.51 2.49
N GLU A 105 8.47 6.66 2.03
CA GLU A 105 9.70 6.72 1.23
C GLU A 105 10.89 6.14 2.00
N SER A 106 11.13 6.63 3.22
CA SER A 106 12.25 6.16 4.04
C SER A 106 12.11 4.68 4.40
N LEU A 107 10.90 4.23 4.74
CA LEU A 107 10.64 2.85 5.09
C LEU A 107 10.93 1.88 3.93
N SER A 108 10.64 2.31 2.70
CA SER A 108 10.81 1.50 1.48
C SER A 108 12.26 1.17 1.15
N GLU A 109 13.21 1.92 1.71
CA GLU A 109 14.63 1.61 1.56
C GLU A 109 15.03 0.35 2.35
N TYR A 110 14.30 0.06 3.45
CA TYR A 110 14.63 -0.98 4.42
C TYR A 110 13.65 -2.17 4.41
N PHE A 111 12.41 -1.97 3.95
CA PHE A 111 11.37 -2.99 3.90
C PHE A 111 10.69 -3.06 2.53
N ASP A 112 10.27 -4.25 2.14
CA ASP A 112 9.15 -4.39 1.20
C ASP A 112 7.87 -3.96 1.95
N ILE A 113 7.02 -3.15 1.34
CA ILE A 113 5.83 -2.57 1.96
C ILE A 113 4.56 -3.13 1.32
N VAL A 114 3.71 -3.73 2.16
CA VAL A 114 2.35 -4.14 1.81
C VAL A 114 1.38 -3.25 2.54
N LEU A 115 0.50 -2.55 1.82
CA LEU A 115 -0.69 -2.01 2.44
C LEU A 115 -1.67 -3.14 2.68
N TRP A 116 -2.18 -3.27 3.90
CA TRP A 116 -3.29 -4.16 4.19
C TRP A 116 -4.30 -3.41 5.04
N THR A 117 -5.44 -3.04 4.46
CA THR A 117 -6.52 -2.32 5.15
C THR A 117 -7.78 -3.18 5.27
N ALA A 118 -8.57 -2.94 6.31
CA ALA A 118 -9.92 -3.50 6.45
C ALA A 118 -10.97 -2.72 5.63
N SER A 119 -10.57 -1.67 4.92
CA SER A 119 -11.44 -0.83 4.09
C SER A 119 -11.60 -1.37 2.67
N LEU A 120 -12.58 -0.82 1.95
CA LEU A 120 -12.89 -1.18 0.57
C LEU A 120 -11.84 -0.60 -0.40
N LYS A 121 -11.58 -1.34 -1.48
CA LYS A 121 -10.63 -0.94 -2.53
C LYS A 121 -10.99 0.40 -3.17
N GLU A 122 -12.27 0.64 -3.43
CA GLU A 122 -12.80 1.85 -4.06
C GLU A 122 -12.44 3.13 -3.30
N TYR A 123 -12.28 3.03 -1.98
CA TYR A 123 -11.82 4.11 -1.12
C TYR A 123 -10.30 4.11 -0.95
N ALA A 124 -9.70 2.95 -0.68
CA ALA A 124 -8.29 2.87 -0.32
C ALA A 124 -7.35 3.21 -1.48
N ASP A 125 -7.69 2.83 -2.72
CA ASP A 125 -6.85 3.14 -3.88
C ASP A 125 -6.63 4.63 -4.10
N PRO A 126 -7.67 5.47 -4.23
CA PRO A 126 -7.47 6.90 -4.46
C PRO A 126 -6.73 7.58 -3.31
N VAL A 127 -6.93 7.13 -2.06
CA VAL A 127 -6.15 7.64 -0.93
C VAL A 127 -4.66 7.34 -1.12
N ILE A 128 -4.31 6.09 -1.40
CA ILE A 128 -2.92 5.66 -1.54
C ILE A 128 -2.25 6.29 -2.74
N ASP A 129 -2.95 6.44 -3.86
CA ASP A 129 -2.44 7.11 -5.06
C ASP A 129 -2.06 8.57 -4.78
N ILE A 130 -2.69 9.21 -3.79
CA ILE A 130 -2.36 10.57 -3.34
C ILE A 130 -1.18 10.57 -2.36
N ILE A 131 -1.15 9.67 -1.37
CA ILE A 131 -0.15 9.71 -0.29
C ILE A 131 1.16 8.95 -0.58
N ASP A 132 1.20 8.12 -1.62
CA ASP A 132 2.38 7.38 -2.11
C ASP A 132 2.57 7.59 -3.62
N PRO A 133 2.86 8.81 -4.09
CA PRO A 133 2.97 9.11 -5.52
C PRO A 133 4.15 8.39 -6.20
N GLN A 134 5.19 8.04 -5.43
CA GLN A 134 6.35 7.28 -5.91
C GLN A 134 6.11 5.76 -5.93
N ARG A 135 4.91 5.29 -5.57
CA ARG A 135 4.49 3.88 -5.60
C ARG A 135 5.46 2.96 -4.86
N ARG A 136 5.88 3.39 -3.67
CA ARG A 136 6.75 2.62 -2.78
C ARG A 136 6.02 1.45 -2.14
N ILE A 137 4.70 1.50 -2.01
CA ILE A 137 3.86 0.38 -1.58
C ILE A 137 3.64 -0.56 -2.77
N GLN A 138 4.22 -1.75 -2.72
CA GLN A 138 4.21 -2.66 -3.88
C GLN A 138 2.95 -3.51 -3.99
N THR A 139 2.22 -3.71 -2.89
CA THR A 139 1.02 -4.55 -2.88
C THR A 139 -0.03 -3.93 -1.96
N ARG A 140 -1.28 -3.96 -2.41
CA ARG A 140 -2.44 -3.45 -1.66
C ARG A 140 -3.43 -4.57 -1.43
N LEU A 141 -3.73 -4.83 -0.16
CA LEU A 141 -4.69 -5.80 0.32
C LEU A 141 -5.82 -5.06 1.02
N TYR A 142 -7.05 -5.46 0.74
CA TYR A 142 -8.25 -4.77 1.19
C TYR A 142 -9.10 -5.68 2.08
N ARG A 143 -10.31 -5.22 2.41
CA ARG A 143 -11.30 -5.93 3.24
C ARG A 143 -11.44 -7.41 2.91
N GLU A 144 -11.53 -7.76 1.64
CA GLU A 144 -11.71 -9.13 1.13
C GLU A 144 -10.50 -10.06 1.37
N SER A 145 -9.31 -9.51 1.60
CA SER A 145 -8.13 -10.28 1.98
C SER A 145 -8.11 -10.63 3.48
N CYS A 146 -8.81 -9.86 4.31
CA CYS A 146 -8.92 -10.10 5.74
C CYS A 146 -9.65 -11.42 6.05
N THR A 147 -9.39 -11.95 7.24
CA THR A 147 -10.05 -13.15 7.76
C THR A 147 -11.17 -12.71 8.69
N PRO A 148 -12.43 -13.09 8.44
CA PRO A 148 -13.52 -12.81 9.35
C PRO A 148 -13.38 -13.62 10.63
N ILE A 149 -13.56 -12.96 11.77
CA ILE A 149 -13.59 -13.57 13.10
C ILE A 149 -14.82 -13.08 13.85
N ARG A 150 -15.13 -13.72 14.98
CA ARG A 150 -16.20 -13.24 15.86
C ARG A 150 -15.83 -11.84 16.36
N GLY A 151 -16.60 -10.83 15.94
CA GLY A 151 -16.41 -9.45 16.36
C GLY A 151 -15.52 -8.59 15.45
N GLY A 152 -15.15 -9.06 14.26
CA GLY A 152 -14.48 -8.19 13.27
C GLY A 152 -13.67 -8.92 12.22
N LEU A 153 -12.64 -8.24 11.72
CA LEU A 153 -11.71 -8.71 10.72
C LEU A 153 -10.30 -8.78 11.32
N THR A 154 -9.51 -9.78 10.89
CA THR A 154 -8.11 -9.91 11.26
C THR A 154 -7.24 -10.22 10.04
N LYS A 155 -6.00 -9.74 10.04
CA LYS A 155 -5.03 -9.85 8.95
C LYS A 155 -4.09 -11.01 9.25
N ASN A 156 -4.43 -12.18 8.71
CA ASN A 156 -3.66 -13.39 8.95
C ASN A 156 -2.33 -13.36 8.17
N LEU A 157 -1.23 -13.02 8.85
CA LEU A 157 0.09 -12.86 8.23
C LEU A 157 0.61 -14.13 7.56
N ASN A 158 0.15 -15.31 7.96
CA ASN A 158 0.50 -16.57 7.28
C ASN A 158 0.05 -16.59 5.80
N LYS A 159 -0.93 -15.77 5.41
CA LYS A 159 -1.36 -15.66 4.01
C LYS A 159 -0.31 -15.01 3.11
N LEU A 160 0.70 -14.32 3.67
CA LEU A 160 1.69 -13.54 2.92
C LEU A 160 2.84 -14.38 2.34
N GLY A 161 2.92 -15.67 2.71
CA GLY A 161 3.95 -16.58 2.20
C GLY A 161 5.38 -16.21 2.60
N ARG A 162 5.57 -15.45 3.69
CA ARG A 162 6.87 -15.03 4.23
C ARG A 162 7.12 -15.64 5.61
N ASN A 163 8.39 -15.81 5.96
CA ASN A 163 8.77 -16.23 7.30
C ASN A 163 8.35 -15.15 8.31
N LEU A 164 7.57 -15.51 9.33
CA LEU A 164 7.10 -14.54 10.34
C LEU A 164 8.23 -13.88 11.14
N LYS A 165 9.46 -14.39 11.11
CA LYS A 165 10.64 -13.70 11.64
C LYS A 165 10.99 -12.40 10.89
N GLU A 166 10.47 -12.26 9.69
CA GLU A 166 10.78 -11.18 8.75
C GLU A 166 9.56 -10.35 8.39
N VAL A 167 8.41 -10.58 9.04
CA VAL A 167 7.16 -9.85 8.77
C VAL A 167 6.81 -9.04 10.00
N LEU A 168 6.60 -7.74 9.86
CA LEU A 168 5.92 -6.94 10.88
C LEU A 168 4.61 -6.39 10.34
N ILE A 169 3.69 -6.05 11.25
CA ILE A 169 2.48 -5.30 10.93
C ILE A 169 2.36 -4.09 11.85
N ILE A 170 2.09 -2.92 11.26
CA ILE A 170 1.82 -1.68 11.97
C ILE A 170 0.34 -1.36 11.77
N ASP A 171 -0.40 -1.35 12.87
CA ASP A 171 -1.85 -1.23 12.87
C ASP A 171 -2.30 -0.62 14.19
N ASN A 172 -3.33 0.21 14.15
CA ASN A 172 -3.86 0.86 15.35
C ASN A 172 -4.84 -0.04 16.13
N SER A 173 -5.16 -1.23 15.61
CA SER A 173 -6.06 -2.19 16.24
C SER A 173 -5.38 -3.53 16.53
N GLN A 174 -5.41 -3.96 17.81
CA GLN A 174 -4.95 -5.29 18.22
C GLN A 174 -5.71 -6.42 17.51
N MET A 175 -6.98 -6.19 17.12
CA MET A 175 -7.78 -7.18 16.40
C MET A 175 -7.20 -7.50 15.03
N SER A 176 -6.54 -6.53 14.40
CA SER A 176 -5.96 -6.69 13.07
C SER A 176 -4.83 -7.71 13.02
N PHE A 177 -4.08 -7.90 14.11
CA PHE A 177 -2.98 -8.87 14.18
C PHE A 177 -3.18 -9.92 15.27
N LEU A 178 -4.45 -10.21 15.60
CA LEU A 178 -4.85 -11.15 16.66
C LEU A 178 -4.21 -12.54 16.51
N PHE A 179 -4.01 -13.03 15.29
CA PHE A 179 -3.39 -14.33 15.04
C PHE A 179 -1.86 -14.34 15.19
N GLN A 180 -1.21 -13.17 15.12
CA GLN A 180 0.25 -13.02 15.22
C GLN A 180 0.62 -11.82 16.12
N PRO A 181 0.27 -11.84 17.41
CA PRO A 181 0.46 -10.69 18.31
C PRO A 181 1.93 -10.28 18.48
N GLU A 182 2.87 -11.20 18.33
CA GLU A 182 4.30 -10.89 18.43
C GLU A 182 4.86 -10.11 17.23
N ASN A 183 4.14 -10.13 16.10
CA ASN A 183 4.51 -9.42 14.87
C ASN A 183 3.94 -7.99 14.82
N GLY A 184 3.02 -7.65 15.73
CA GLY A 184 2.29 -6.40 15.70
C GLY A 184 2.98 -5.26 16.46
N PHE A 185 3.07 -4.10 15.80
CA PHE A 185 3.26 -2.81 16.44
C PHE A 185 1.90 -2.11 16.55
N LEU A 186 1.42 -1.94 17.78
CA LEU A 186 0.20 -1.18 18.03
C LEU A 186 0.52 0.32 17.97
N ILE A 187 0.26 0.96 16.84
CA ILE A 187 0.48 2.39 16.67
C ILE A 187 -0.67 3.19 17.30
N LYS A 188 -0.37 4.40 17.79
CA LYS A 188 -1.39 5.31 18.28
C LYS A 188 -2.35 5.73 17.15
N ASP A 189 -3.65 5.69 17.44
CA ASP A 189 -4.70 6.26 16.59
C ASP A 189 -4.37 7.69 16.16
N PHE A 190 -4.52 7.95 14.87
CA PHE A 190 -4.46 9.29 14.30
C PHE A 190 -5.87 9.84 14.06
N ILE A 191 -6.19 10.96 14.71
CA ILE A 191 -7.46 11.67 14.54
C ILE A 191 -7.15 13.16 14.34
N GLN A 192 -6.77 13.51 13.11
CA GLN A 192 -6.59 14.88 12.59
C GLN A 192 -5.56 15.80 13.30
N ASP A 193 -4.85 15.32 14.32
CA ASP A 193 -3.85 16.11 15.03
C ASP A 193 -2.66 16.48 14.13
N LYS A 194 -2.64 17.71 13.60
CA LYS A 194 -1.58 18.21 12.73
C LYS A 194 -0.21 18.31 13.43
N ASN A 195 -0.17 18.22 14.76
CA ASN A 195 1.07 18.17 15.54
C ASN A 195 1.53 16.74 15.85
N ASP A 196 0.82 15.71 15.40
CA ASP A 196 1.24 14.31 15.55
C ASP A 196 2.67 14.10 14.99
N LYS A 197 3.44 13.29 15.71
CA LYS A 197 4.83 12.93 15.39
C LYS A 197 5.06 11.43 15.47
N GLU A 198 4.01 10.63 15.50
CA GLU A 198 4.12 9.19 15.77
C GLU A 198 4.93 8.49 14.69
N LEU A 199 4.67 8.78 13.41
CA LEU A 199 5.42 8.21 12.28
C LEU A 199 6.91 8.60 12.33
N ASP A 200 7.19 9.87 12.58
CA ASP A 200 8.55 10.39 12.74
C ASP A 200 9.28 9.70 13.91
N MET A 201 8.59 9.47 15.03
CA MET A 201 9.16 8.80 16.21
C MET A 201 9.34 7.29 16.00
N LEU A 202 8.49 6.68 15.19
CA LEU A 202 8.50 5.24 14.94
C LEU A 202 9.60 4.83 13.94
N LEU A 203 9.85 5.66 12.91
CA LEU A 203 10.77 5.35 11.83
C LEU A 203 12.18 4.89 12.28
N PRO A 204 12.85 5.54 13.26
CA PRO A 204 14.17 5.09 13.73
C PRO A 204 14.17 3.67 14.30
N PHE A 205 13.10 3.30 15.01
CA PHE A 205 12.94 1.95 15.51
C PHE A 205 12.81 0.96 14.36
N LEU A 206 12.00 1.28 13.34
CA LEU A 206 11.81 0.40 12.18
C LEU A 206 13.10 0.19 11.40
N ILE A 207 13.89 1.25 11.20
CA ILE A 207 15.21 1.15 10.57
C ILE A 207 16.12 0.22 11.38
N TRP A 208 16.18 0.37 12.70
CA TRP A 208 16.95 -0.55 13.55
C TRP A 208 16.40 -1.98 13.52
N LEU A 209 15.07 -2.15 13.49
CA LEU A 209 14.39 -3.44 13.44
C LEU A 209 14.68 -4.18 12.12
N SER A 210 14.84 -3.45 11.01
CA SER A 210 15.19 -4.01 9.70
C SER A 210 16.49 -4.83 9.73
N GLN A 211 17.40 -4.51 10.67
CA GLN A 211 18.69 -5.17 10.83
C GLN A 211 18.68 -6.34 11.82
N GLN A 212 17.57 -6.56 12.55
CA GLN A 212 17.48 -7.66 13.52
C GLN A 212 17.26 -9.00 12.82
N PRO A 213 17.77 -10.12 13.36
CA PRO A 213 17.57 -11.44 12.76
C PRO A 213 16.13 -11.97 12.89
N ASP A 214 15.38 -11.51 13.90
CA ASP A 214 13.95 -11.78 14.08
C ASP A 214 13.30 -10.47 14.53
N VAL A 215 12.21 -10.07 13.88
CA VAL A 215 11.48 -8.83 14.24
C VAL A 215 10.61 -9.01 15.48
N ARG A 216 10.53 -10.22 16.06
CA ARG A 216 9.61 -10.54 17.14
C ARG A 216 10.32 -10.72 18.49
N PRO A 217 9.62 -10.45 19.61
CA PRO A 217 8.33 -9.76 19.68
C PRO A 217 8.51 -8.25 19.48
N VAL A 218 7.80 -7.67 18.51
CA VAL A 218 7.96 -6.27 18.10
C VAL A 218 7.79 -5.31 19.28
N SER A 219 6.81 -5.57 20.15
CA SER A 219 6.54 -4.76 21.34
C SER A 219 7.71 -4.73 22.35
N LYS A 220 8.35 -5.88 22.60
CA LYS A 220 9.52 -5.96 23.51
C LYS A 220 10.75 -5.28 22.90
N LEU A 221 10.97 -5.50 21.60
CA LEU A 221 12.07 -4.87 20.89
C LEU A 221 11.93 -3.35 20.84
N TYR A 222 10.71 -2.83 20.68
CA TYR A 222 10.45 -1.39 20.77
C TYR A 222 10.77 -0.84 22.15
N GLN A 223 10.33 -1.50 23.22
CA GLN A 223 10.66 -1.09 24.59
C GLN A 223 12.17 -1.04 24.82
N GLN A 224 12.90 -2.07 24.36
CA GLN A 224 14.36 -2.11 24.45
C GLN A 224 15.01 -0.97 23.65
N PHE A 225 14.57 -0.73 22.41
CA PHE A 225 15.05 0.37 21.58
C PHE A 225 14.84 1.72 22.28
N MET A 226 13.67 1.93 22.88
CA MET A 226 13.34 3.16 23.59
C MET A 226 14.18 3.36 24.84
N LEU A 227 14.48 2.30 25.60
CA LEU A 227 15.36 2.35 26.77
C LEU A 227 16.81 2.70 26.40
N ASN A 228 17.35 2.06 25.36
CA ASN A 228 18.73 2.26 24.94
C ASN A 228 18.99 3.67 24.36
N ASN A 229 17.96 4.31 23.79
CA ASN A 229 18.09 5.59 23.09
C ASN A 229 17.60 6.81 23.90
N GLN A 230 17.27 6.65 25.18
CA GLN A 230 16.81 7.78 26.01
C GLN A 230 17.82 8.94 26.10
N HIS A 231 19.12 8.66 25.96
CA HIS A 231 20.19 9.65 26.03
C HIS A 231 20.54 10.33 24.69
N SER A 232 20.09 9.80 23.54
CA SER A 232 20.53 10.26 22.20
C SER A 232 19.42 10.94 21.36
N ARG A 233 18.32 11.36 21.99
CA ARG A 233 17.19 11.99 21.27
C ARG A 233 17.53 13.26 20.48
N LYS A 234 18.67 13.92 20.74
CA LYS A 234 19.02 15.21 20.13
C LYS A 234 19.81 15.14 18.80
N ASN A 235 20.40 14.00 18.42
CA ASN A 235 21.35 13.94 17.30
C ASN A 235 20.91 13.12 16.07
N TRP A 236 19.84 12.32 16.15
CA TRP A 236 19.54 11.33 15.11
C TRP A 236 18.90 11.91 13.82
N LYS A 237 18.21 13.06 13.88
CA LYS A 237 17.72 13.76 12.66
C LYS A 237 18.87 14.09 11.70
N LYS A 238 20.06 14.44 12.22
CA LYS A 238 21.26 14.64 11.40
C LYS A 238 21.78 13.33 10.80
N GLN A 239 21.59 12.21 11.50
CA GLN A 239 22.10 10.91 11.09
C GLN A 239 21.29 10.30 9.93
N ILE A 240 19.95 10.40 9.95
CA ILE A 240 19.11 9.94 8.84
C ILE A 240 19.37 10.78 7.57
N LEU A 241 19.41 12.11 7.68
CA LEU A 241 19.78 12.99 6.56
C LEU A 241 21.19 12.70 6.02
N SER A 242 22.14 12.33 6.88
CA SER A 242 23.47 11.94 6.40
C SER A 242 23.50 10.56 5.75
N GLN A 243 22.70 9.60 6.22
CA GLN A 243 22.65 8.24 5.66
C GLN A 243 21.89 8.20 4.33
N SER A 244 20.80 8.96 4.18
CA SER A 244 20.12 9.11 2.89
C SER A 244 20.98 9.85 1.85
N MET A 245 21.84 10.80 2.27
CA MET A 245 22.83 11.42 1.39
C MET A 245 23.95 10.46 0.96
N VAL A 246 24.43 9.58 1.85
CA VAL A 246 25.45 8.57 1.53
C VAL A 246 24.91 7.51 0.55
N LEU A 247 23.68 7.04 0.76
CA LEU A 247 23.03 6.09 -0.15
C LEU A 247 22.75 6.69 -1.54
N ASN A 248 22.48 8.00 -1.63
CA ASN A 248 22.37 8.69 -2.91
C ASN A 248 23.72 8.82 -3.64
N GLN A 249 24.85 8.94 -2.94
CA GLN A 249 26.17 8.94 -3.58
C GLN A 249 26.52 7.59 -4.22
N ASP A 250 26.14 6.48 -3.58
CA ASP A 250 26.37 5.13 -4.13
C ASP A 250 25.49 4.85 -5.36
N ASN A 251 24.30 5.44 -5.45
CA ASN A 251 23.43 5.36 -6.64
C ASN A 251 23.89 6.26 -7.79
N ILE A 252 24.50 7.42 -7.50
CA ILE A 252 25.08 8.30 -8.52
C ILE A 252 26.30 7.65 -9.20
N GLN A 253 27.08 6.84 -8.47
CA GLN A 253 28.22 6.12 -9.06
C GLN A 253 27.83 4.97 -10.00
N LYS A 254 26.60 4.45 -9.94
CA LYS A 254 26.12 3.38 -10.83
C LYS A 254 25.40 3.87 -12.09
N GLN A 255 25.21 5.19 -12.27
CA GLN A 255 24.36 5.74 -13.34
C GLN A 255 25.13 6.31 -14.54
N PHE A 256 26.47 6.20 -14.59
CA PHE A 256 27.26 6.63 -15.74
C PHE A 256 27.46 5.51 -16.75
N GLU A 257 26.40 5.16 -17.48
CA GLU A 257 26.49 4.60 -18.85
C GLU A 257 25.08 4.61 -19.48
N ILE A 258 24.66 5.78 -20.00
CA ILE A 258 23.50 5.90 -20.90
C ILE A 258 23.89 6.79 -22.10
N PRO A 259 23.61 6.40 -23.36
CA PRO A 259 23.97 7.18 -24.55
C PRO A 259 23.18 8.48 -24.64
N ARG A 260 23.84 9.57 -25.08
CA ARG A 260 23.25 10.89 -25.28
C ARG A 260 22.17 10.86 -26.37
N THR A 261 20.91 11.10 -26.02
CA THR A 261 19.88 11.48 -27.00
C THR A 261 19.91 12.98 -27.25
N HIS A 262 19.95 13.35 -28.52
CA HIS A 262 20.00 14.73 -29.02
C HIS A 262 18.71 15.47 -28.66
N THR A 263 18.80 16.57 -27.91
CA THR A 263 17.66 17.48 -27.66
C THR A 263 17.58 18.47 -28.82
N MET A 264 16.46 18.44 -29.55
CA MET A 264 16.15 19.38 -30.62
C MET A 264 16.06 20.81 -30.07
N ASN A 265 16.54 21.76 -30.86
CA ASN A 265 16.68 23.16 -30.45
C ASN A 265 15.59 24.04 -31.09
N HIS A 266 15.51 25.28 -30.63
CA HIS A 266 14.39 26.20 -30.90
C HIS A 266 14.19 26.56 -32.38
N GLN A 267 15.13 26.21 -33.26
CA GLN A 267 15.04 26.39 -34.71
C GLN A 267 14.24 25.27 -35.38
N ASP A 268 14.17 24.09 -34.76
CA ASP A 268 13.40 22.96 -35.27
C ASP A 268 11.89 23.13 -35.04
N PHE A 269 11.49 23.99 -34.10
CA PHE A 269 10.08 24.27 -33.79
C PHE A 269 9.41 25.15 -34.86
N GLU A 270 10.11 26.13 -35.43
CA GLU A 270 9.56 27.01 -36.48
C GLU A 270 9.33 26.25 -37.80
N GLU A 271 10.12 25.22 -38.10
CA GLU A 271 9.97 24.42 -39.33
C GLU A 271 8.75 23.48 -39.27
N ILE A 272 8.27 23.11 -38.08
CA ILE A 272 7.08 22.28 -37.89
C ILE A 272 5.80 23.13 -38.00
N GLU A 273 5.81 24.35 -37.46
CA GLU A 273 4.65 25.25 -37.48
C GLU A 273 4.33 25.74 -38.90
N LEU A 274 5.36 26.02 -39.71
CA LEU A 274 5.24 26.34 -41.15
C LEU A 274 4.71 25.18 -42.02
N ARG A 275 4.88 23.93 -41.59
CA ARG A 275 4.40 22.74 -42.33
C ARG A 275 2.96 22.37 -42.00
N GLN A 276 2.41 22.80 -40.87
CA GLN A 276 1.00 22.60 -40.51
C GLN A 276 0.06 23.60 -41.20
N GLU A 277 0.51 24.83 -41.51
CA GLU A 277 -0.27 25.78 -42.31
C GLU A 277 -0.39 25.38 -43.80
N ALA A 278 0.45 24.46 -44.28
CA ALA A 278 0.47 23.99 -45.68
C ALA A 278 -0.44 22.78 -45.98
N GLY A 279 -1.18 22.25 -44.99
CA GLY A 279 -2.30 21.32 -45.22
C GLY A 279 -1.97 19.94 -45.85
N LEU A 280 -0.80 19.34 -45.57
CA LEU A 280 -0.44 18.01 -46.07
C LEU A 280 -0.47 16.95 -44.94
N ASN A 281 -1.34 15.94 -45.07
CA ASN A 281 -1.50 14.83 -44.12
C ASN A 281 -0.42 13.73 -44.28
N SER A 282 -0.01 13.22 -43.11
CA SER A 282 0.81 12.05 -42.68
C SER A 282 1.19 10.92 -43.66
N PRO A 283 2.25 10.13 -43.32
CA PRO A 283 1.97 8.71 -43.10
C PRO A 283 2.58 8.09 -41.81
N HIS A 284 1.90 7.02 -41.38
CA HIS A 284 2.23 6.02 -40.37
C HIS A 284 3.67 5.47 -40.43
N VAL A 285 4.24 5.17 -39.26
CA VAL A 285 5.41 4.27 -39.12
C VAL A 285 5.05 3.14 -38.14
N GLU A 286 4.97 1.93 -38.69
CA GLU A 286 4.95 0.63 -37.99
C GLU A 286 6.32 0.34 -37.36
N LEU A 287 6.32 -0.05 -36.08
CA LEU A 287 7.49 -0.61 -35.39
C LEU A 287 7.58 -2.11 -35.68
N LYS A 288 8.59 -2.53 -36.45
CA LYS A 288 8.95 -3.95 -36.64
C LYS A 288 9.70 -4.47 -35.41
N ILE A 289 9.17 -5.55 -34.83
CA ILE A 289 9.82 -6.41 -33.84
C ILE A 289 10.76 -7.35 -34.60
N GLN A 290 12.03 -7.43 -34.18
CA GLN A 290 12.98 -8.46 -34.64
C GLN A 290 13.12 -9.51 -33.53
N ASP A 291 12.49 -10.67 -33.73
CA ASP A 291 12.76 -11.89 -32.98
C ASP A 291 14.03 -12.54 -33.53
N GLN A 292 14.97 -12.84 -32.62
CA GLN A 292 16.07 -13.76 -32.85
C GLN A 292 15.56 -15.17 -32.56
N THR A 293 15.45 -16.00 -33.60
CA THR A 293 15.42 -17.46 -33.45
C THR A 293 16.45 -18.02 -34.41
N ASP A 294 17.50 -18.59 -33.84
CA ASP A 294 18.35 -19.59 -34.48
C ASP A 294 17.46 -20.80 -34.79
N ASP A 295 17.47 -21.29 -36.03
CA ASP A 295 17.32 -22.71 -36.33
C ASP A 295 17.62 -23.01 -37.80
N GLU A 296 18.19 -24.20 -37.98
CA GLU A 296 18.96 -24.71 -39.10
C GLU A 296 18.14 -24.97 -40.38
N GLU A 297 18.67 -24.55 -41.54
CA GLU A 297 18.14 -24.92 -42.84
C GLU A 297 18.78 -26.25 -43.33
N SER A 298 18.06 -27.35 -43.13
CA SER A 298 18.30 -28.62 -43.83
C SER A 298 17.68 -28.55 -45.22
N LYS A 299 18.50 -28.82 -46.23
CA LYS A 299 18.11 -28.97 -47.63
C LYS A 299 17.34 -30.28 -47.81
N GLU A 300 16.11 -30.21 -48.31
CA GLU A 300 15.53 -31.32 -49.08
C GLU A 300 14.55 -30.81 -50.14
N THR A 301 14.96 -31.00 -51.38
CA THR A 301 14.21 -30.89 -52.64
C THR A 301 13.19 -32.02 -52.75
N PHE A 302 11.95 -31.74 -53.19
CA PHE A 302 11.16 -32.69 -53.99
C PHE A 302 10.21 -31.96 -54.94
N GLU A 303 10.51 -32.08 -56.24
CA GLU A 303 9.61 -31.79 -57.34
C GLU A 303 8.51 -32.85 -57.42
N ILE A 304 7.29 -32.40 -57.70
CA ILE A 304 6.16 -33.24 -58.08
C ILE A 304 6.13 -33.29 -59.61
N SER A 305 6.23 -34.48 -60.20
CA SER A 305 5.52 -34.75 -61.46
C SER A 305 5.18 -36.24 -61.60
N SER A 306 4.03 -36.46 -62.21
CA SER A 306 3.24 -37.68 -62.20
C SER A 306 3.39 -38.48 -63.49
N ASN A 307 3.22 -39.79 -63.34
CA ASN A 307 2.63 -40.76 -64.27
C ASN A 307 3.34 -41.13 -65.60
N CYS A 308 3.34 -42.46 -65.79
CA CYS A 308 3.69 -43.31 -66.95
C CYS A 308 5.15 -43.73 -67.09
#